data_AF-A0A091EV72-F1
#
_entry.id   AF-A0A091EV72-F1
#
_cell.length_a   1.000
_cell.length_b   1.000
_cell.length_c   1.000
_cell.angle_alpha   90.00
_cell.angle_beta   90.00
_cell.angle_gamma   90.00
#
_symmetry.space_group_name_H-M   'P 1'
#
loop_
_entity.id
_entity.type
_entity.pdbx_description
1 polymer ?
#
loop_
_entity_poly.entity_id
_entity_poly.type
_entity_poly.pdbx_seq_one_letter_code
_entity_poly.pdbx_strand_id
1 'polypeptide(L)'
;QDVGNQGMIYIKTSFSLGELQQWKNSNGKYRDNPERVAMSVEMAIKSQNPDWGDLNIMLDKLLDKTEREMVNKAAISAIETQIATGSLQGSVNDIYSLANSGWDPSVPEEMQKLKRYQKWVVVGLKYAVPKAVNWARLYEIKQNPNETPA
;
A
#
# COMPACT_ATOMS: atom_id res chain seq x y z
N GLN A 1 -34.72 -11.33 28.49
CA GLN A 1 -33.27 -11.21 28.74
C GLN A 1 -32.66 -10.92 27.39
N ASP A 2 -32.50 -9.63 27.09
CA ASP A 2 -32.11 -9.13 25.77
C ASP A 2 -30.60 -8.85 25.82
N VAL A 3 -29.81 -9.74 25.23
CA VAL A 3 -28.36 -9.55 25.14
C VAL A 3 -28.13 -8.73 23.88
N GLY A 4 -28.08 -7.41 24.06
CA GLY A 4 -27.77 -6.46 23.01
C GLY A 4 -26.47 -6.84 22.34
N ASN A 5 -26.56 -7.23 21.07
CA ASN A 5 -25.42 -7.37 20.19
C ASN A 5 -24.86 -5.96 19.96
N GLN A 6 -23.98 -5.49 20.85
CA GLN A 6 -23.26 -4.24 20.64
C GLN A 6 -22.25 -4.48 19.51
N GLY A 7 -22.74 -4.43 18.27
CA GLY A 7 -21.90 -4.35 17.09
C GLY A 7 -20.89 -3.23 17.29
N MET A 8 -19.62 -3.49 16.95
CA MET A 8 -18.59 -2.46 17.02
C MET A 8 -19.03 -1.29 16.14
N ILE A 9 -19.26 -0.13 16.75
CA ILE A 9 -19.62 1.08 16.01
C ILE A 9 -18.37 1.53 15.26
N TYR A 10 -18.33 1.29 13.95
CA TYR A 10 -17.30 1.83 13.09
C TYR A 10 -17.61 3.29 12.80
N ILE A 11 -16.81 4.20 13.35
CA ILE A 11 -16.90 5.63 13.05
C ILE A 11 -16.09 5.89 11.79
N LYS A 12 -16.79 6.08 10.67
CA LYS A 12 -16.16 6.45 9.39
C LYS A 12 -15.61 7.88 9.47
N THR A 13 -14.30 8.02 9.30
CA THR A 13 -13.65 9.31 9.11
C THR A 13 -13.17 9.40 7.67
N SER A 14 -13.69 10.35 6.91
CA SER A 14 -13.30 10.56 5.51
C SER A 14 -12.26 11.67 5.38
N PHE A 15 -11.35 11.52 4.41
CA PHE A 15 -10.43 12.59 4.03
C PHE A 15 -11.15 13.73 3.33
N SER A 16 -10.79 14.96 3.66
CA SER A 16 -11.19 16.10 2.84
C SER A 16 -10.36 16.16 1.55
N LEU A 17 -10.96 16.71 0.49
CA LEU A 17 -10.24 16.95 -0.76
C LEU A 17 -9.03 17.89 -0.57
N GLY A 18 -9.13 18.82 0.39
CA GLY A 18 -8.06 19.75 0.74
C GLY A 18 -6.84 19.04 1.37
N GLU A 19 -7.06 18.08 2.28
CA GLU A 19 -5.97 17.28 2.86
C GLU A 19 -5.26 16.45 1.79
N LEU A 20 -6.02 15.77 0.93
CA LEU A 20 -5.44 14.98 -0.15
C LEU A 20 -4.61 15.83 -1.13
N GLN A 21 -5.07 17.05 -1.42
CA GLN A 21 -4.32 17.97 -2.26
C GLN A 21 -3.02 18.45 -1.59
N GLN A 22 -3.07 18.76 -0.28
CA GLN A 22 -1.87 19.12 0.48
C GLN A 22 -0.85 17.98 0.51
N TRP A 23 -1.32 16.74 0.67
CA TRP A 23 -0.46 15.56 0.65
C TRP A 23 0.17 15.34 -0.71
N LYS A 24 -0.61 15.48 -1.79
CA LYS A 24 -0.09 15.41 -3.16
C LYS A 24 1.02 16.44 -3.38
N ASN A 25 0.76 17.69 -3.00
CA ASN A 25 1.74 18.78 -3.15
C ASN A 25 2.99 18.54 -2.30
N SER A 26 2.81 18.05 -1.06
CA SER A 26 3.91 17.77 -0.14
C SER A 26 4.78 16.62 -0.63
N ASN A 27 4.17 15.55 -1.13
CA ASN A 27 4.88 14.35 -1.56
C ASN A 27 5.67 14.55 -2.86
N GLY A 28 5.22 15.45 -3.73
CA GLY A 28 5.79 15.62 -5.06
C GLY A 28 5.35 14.50 -6.01
N LYS A 29 6.12 14.25 -7.07
CA LYS A 29 5.81 13.18 -8.03
C LYS A 29 6.07 11.83 -7.38
N TYR A 30 5.14 10.89 -7.52
CA TYR A 30 5.26 9.57 -6.92
C TYR A 30 6.52 8.82 -7.40
N ARG A 31 6.84 8.92 -8.69
CA ARG A 31 8.04 8.28 -9.26
C ARG A 31 9.37 8.80 -8.69
N ASP A 32 9.42 10.03 -8.19
CA ASP A 32 10.64 10.60 -7.62
C ASP A 32 10.91 10.03 -6.21
N ASN A 33 9.86 9.76 -5.44
CA ASN A 33 9.96 9.18 -4.11
C ASN A 33 8.73 8.33 -3.73
N PRO A 34 8.65 7.07 -4.21
CA PRO A 34 7.50 6.19 -3.96
C PRO A 34 7.33 5.86 -2.47
N GLU A 35 8.44 5.83 -1.74
CA GLU A 35 8.49 5.52 -0.31
C GLU A 35 7.80 6.60 0.52
N ARG A 36 7.94 7.88 0.15
CA ARG A 36 7.26 9.00 0.82
C ARG A 36 5.74 8.94 0.67
N VAL A 37 5.25 8.61 -0.52
CA VAL A 37 3.80 8.41 -0.76
C VAL A 37 3.30 7.21 0.03
N ALA A 38 4.05 6.10 0.03
CA ALA A 38 3.71 4.92 0.82
C ALA A 38 3.62 5.22 2.33
N MET A 39 4.56 6.00 2.89
CA MET A 39 4.53 6.43 4.29
C MET A 39 3.30 7.27 4.62
N SER A 40 2.92 8.18 3.71
CA SER A 40 1.70 8.99 3.88
C SER A 40 0.47 8.09 3.92
N VAL A 41 0.30 7.19 2.95
CA VAL A 41 -0.83 6.25 2.90
C VAL A 41 -0.84 5.32 4.13
N GLU A 42 0.32 4.85 4.58
CA GLU A 42 0.42 4.03 5.79
C GLU A 42 0.00 4.80 7.06
N MET A 43 0.35 6.10 7.15
CA MET A 43 -0.09 6.98 8.24
C MET A 43 -1.61 7.22 8.21
N ALA A 44 -2.18 7.42 7.03
CA ALA A 44 -3.62 7.49 6.81
C ALA A 44 -4.32 6.20 7.25
N ILE A 45 -3.77 5.04 6.89
CA ILE A 45 -4.30 3.73 7.30
C ILE A 45 -4.31 3.58 8.82
N LYS A 46 -3.22 3.99 9.49
CA LYS A 46 -3.09 3.89 10.95
C LYS A 46 -4.02 4.84 11.69
N SER A 47 -4.23 6.06 11.17
CA SER A 47 -4.97 7.11 11.86
C SER A 47 -6.48 7.05 11.62
N GLN A 48 -6.91 6.79 10.39
CA GLN A 48 -8.33 6.89 10.00
C GLN A 48 -8.94 5.55 9.59
N ASN A 49 -8.12 4.52 9.39
CA ASN A 49 -8.56 3.19 8.95
C ASN A 49 -9.54 3.24 7.75
N PRO A 50 -9.17 3.88 6.64
CA PRO A 50 -10.04 4.08 5.49
C PRO A 50 -10.52 2.77 4.90
N ASP A 51 -11.79 2.75 4.45
CA ASP A 51 -12.34 1.60 3.74
C ASP A 51 -11.75 1.48 2.32
N TRP A 52 -12.24 0.49 1.56
CA TRP A 52 -11.79 0.28 0.18
C TRP A 52 -12.03 1.53 -0.68
N GLY A 53 -13.19 2.18 -0.58
CA GLY A 53 -13.54 3.34 -1.39
C GLY A 53 -12.69 4.56 -1.05
N ASP A 54 -12.52 4.84 0.24
CA ASP A 54 -11.71 5.95 0.73
C ASP A 54 -10.25 5.82 0.26
N LEU A 55 -9.68 4.60 0.30
CA LEU A 55 -8.34 4.35 -0.23
C LEU A 55 -8.26 4.51 -1.75
N ASN A 56 -9.27 4.08 -2.51
CA ASN A 56 -9.26 4.26 -3.96
C ASN A 56 -9.28 5.75 -4.33
N ILE A 57 -10.14 6.54 -3.68
CA ILE A 57 -10.17 8.01 -3.86
C ILE A 57 -8.82 8.63 -3.53
N MET A 58 -8.23 8.23 -2.41
CA MET A 58 -6.92 8.71 -1.98
C MET A 58 -5.84 8.41 -3.05
N LEU A 59 -5.78 7.17 -3.53
CA LEU A 59 -4.79 6.75 -4.52
C LEU A 59 -4.99 7.44 -5.86
N ASP A 60 -6.23 7.65 -6.29
CA ASP A 60 -6.56 8.38 -7.54
C ASP A 60 -6.23 9.88 -7.45
N LYS A 61 -6.16 10.43 -6.23
CA LYS A 61 -5.66 11.80 -6.02
C LYS A 61 -4.14 11.86 -6.00
N LEU A 62 -3.49 10.92 -5.33
CA LEU A 62 -2.03 10.91 -5.15
C LEU A 62 -1.27 10.48 -6.40
N LEU A 63 -1.86 9.60 -7.22
CA LEU A 63 -1.21 8.96 -8.36
C LEU A 63 -1.88 9.37 -9.67
N ASP A 64 -1.11 9.41 -10.76
CA ASP A 64 -1.68 9.36 -12.10
C ASP A 64 -2.15 7.94 -12.46
N LYS A 65 -2.86 7.80 -13.58
CA LYS A 65 -3.39 6.50 -14.04
C LYS A 65 -2.28 5.45 -14.26
N THR A 66 -1.13 5.86 -14.78
CA THR A 66 -0.02 4.95 -15.06
C THR A 66 0.63 4.49 -13.76
N GLU A 67 0.87 5.43 -12.84
CA GLU A 67 1.37 5.15 -11.49
C GLU A 67 0.41 4.22 -10.73
N ARG A 68 -0.91 4.43 -10.85
CA ARG A 68 -1.96 3.56 -10.29
C ARG A 68 -1.86 2.13 -10.82
N GLU A 69 -1.72 1.97 -12.13
CA GLU A 69 -1.55 0.66 -12.77
C GLU A 69 -0.26 -0.04 -12.34
N MET A 70 0.85 0.70 -12.21
CA MET A 70 2.12 0.16 -11.71
C MET A 70 1.98 -0.35 -10.27
N VAL A 71 1.33 0.42 -9.40
CA VAL A 71 1.07 0.03 -7.99
C VAL A 71 0.24 -1.24 -7.91
N ASN A 72 -0.83 -1.33 -8.69
CA ASN A 72 -1.68 -2.52 -8.74
C ASN A 72 -0.91 -3.75 -9.23
N LYS A 73 -0.13 -3.62 -10.30
CA LYS A 73 0.71 -4.72 -10.83
C LYS A 73 1.74 -5.20 -9.82
N ALA A 74 2.40 -4.28 -9.11
CA ALA A 74 3.38 -4.63 -8.08
C ALA A 74 2.74 -5.36 -6.90
N ALA A 75 1.57 -4.91 -6.43
CA ALA A 75 0.84 -5.60 -5.38
C ALA A 75 0.41 -7.02 -5.82
N ILE A 76 -0.19 -7.15 -7.01
CA ILE A 76 -0.65 -8.43 -7.56
C ILE A 76 0.53 -9.41 -7.72
N SER A 77 1.62 -8.98 -8.34
CA SER A 77 2.79 -9.84 -8.57
C SER A 77 3.41 -10.34 -7.25
N ALA A 78 3.44 -9.49 -6.22
CA ALA A 78 3.94 -9.87 -4.92
C ALA A 78 2.98 -10.83 -4.17
N ILE A 79 1.67 -10.70 -4.36
CA ILE A 79 0.67 -11.66 -3.85
C ILE A 79 0.83 -13.01 -4.57
N GLU A 80 0.88 -13.03 -5.89
CA GLU A 80 1.04 -14.23 -6.71
C GLU A 80 2.30 -15.00 -6.31
N THR A 81 3.41 -14.28 -6.09
CA THR A 81 4.66 -14.87 -5.60
C THR A 81 4.45 -15.55 -4.24
N GLN A 82 3.80 -14.88 -3.29
CA GLN A 82 3.55 -15.46 -1.96
C GLN A 82 2.57 -16.63 -1.98
N ILE A 83 1.60 -16.65 -2.90
CA ILE A 83 0.73 -17.80 -3.12
C ILE A 83 1.55 -18.97 -3.68
N ALA A 84 2.39 -18.72 -4.69
CA ALA A 84 3.23 -19.75 -5.31
C ALA A 84 4.24 -20.37 -4.32
N THR A 85 4.75 -19.61 -3.36
CA THR A 85 5.65 -20.10 -2.30
C THR A 85 4.90 -20.72 -1.10
N GLY A 86 3.56 -20.77 -1.14
CA GLY A 86 2.73 -21.28 -0.04
C GLY A 86 2.70 -20.39 1.20
N SER A 87 3.22 -19.17 1.13
CA SER A 87 3.23 -18.19 2.24
C SER A 87 1.89 -17.48 2.42
N LEU A 88 1.07 -17.42 1.36
CA LEU A 88 -0.31 -16.97 1.39
C LEU A 88 -1.25 -18.03 0.84
N GLN A 89 -2.48 -18.03 1.35
CA GLN A 89 -3.58 -18.84 0.84
C GLN A 89 -4.71 -17.95 0.32
N GLY A 90 -5.46 -18.45 -0.67
CA GLY A 90 -6.56 -17.75 -1.32
C GLY A 90 -6.21 -17.28 -2.74
N SER A 91 -7.14 -16.59 -3.39
CA SER A 91 -6.90 -15.99 -4.70
C SER A 91 -6.44 -14.53 -4.58
N VAL A 92 -5.80 -14.00 -5.63
CA VAL A 92 -5.44 -12.58 -5.71
C VAL A 92 -6.67 -11.70 -5.51
N ASN A 93 -7.81 -12.04 -6.10
CA ASN A 93 -9.02 -11.23 -6.02
C ASN A 93 -9.61 -11.17 -4.59
N ASP A 94 -9.47 -12.25 -3.80
CA ASP A 94 -9.92 -12.27 -2.41
C ASP A 94 -9.04 -11.37 -1.51
N ILE A 95 -7.77 -11.21 -1.88
CA ILE A 95 -6.75 -10.51 -1.09
C ILE A 95 -6.63 -9.04 -1.50
N TYR A 96 -6.69 -8.78 -2.82
CA TYR A 96 -6.50 -7.47 -3.43
C TYR A 96 -7.49 -7.25 -4.58
N SER A 97 -8.74 -6.96 -4.23
CA SER A 97 -9.77 -6.70 -5.23
C SER A 97 -9.61 -5.31 -5.86
N LEU A 98 -9.59 -5.28 -7.19
CA LEU A 98 -9.58 -4.05 -7.99
C LEU A 98 -10.98 -3.46 -8.19
N ALA A 99 -12.01 -4.26 -7.98
CA ALA A 99 -13.40 -3.81 -8.01
C ALA A 99 -13.88 -3.50 -6.58
N ASN A 100 -14.96 -2.73 -6.47
CA ASN A 100 -15.57 -2.45 -5.18
C ASN A 100 -16.00 -3.77 -4.53
N SER A 101 -15.36 -4.11 -3.42
CA SER A 101 -15.59 -5.36 -2.71
C SER A 101 -16.80 -5.30 -1.77
N GLY A 102 -17.30 -4.11 -1.45
CA GLY A 102 -18.45 -3.92 -0.56
C GLY A 102 -18.20 -4.35 0.89
N TRP A 103 -16.93 -4.51 1.31
CA TRP A 103 -16.60 -4.91 2.68
C TRP A 103 -17.09 -3.90 3.70
N ASP A 104 -17.87 -4.39 4.66
CA ASP A 104 -18.39 -3.68 5.82
C ASP A 104 -17.35 -3.71 6.96
N PRO A 105 -16.76 -2.55 7.31
CA PRO A 105 -15.80 -2.47 8.41
C PRO A 105 -16.37 -2.86 9.79
N SER A 106 -17.69 -2.90 9.95
CA SER A 106 -18.34 -3.35 11.19
C SER A 106 -18.35 -4.88 11.35
N VAL A 107 -18.11 -5.63 10.26
CA VAL A 107 -18.05 -7.10 10.25
C VAL A 107 -16.59 -7.55 10.43
N PRO A 108 -16.24 -8.32 11.48
CA PRO A 108 -14.85 -8.69 11.77
C PRO A 108 -14.12 -9.39 10.62
N GLU A 109 -14.79 -10.29 9.91
CA GLU A 109 -14.19 -11.02 8.77
C GLU A 109 -13.89 -10.10 7.59
N GLU A 110 -14.77 -9.14 7.32
CA GLU A 110 -14.62 -8.17 6.23
C GLU A 110 -13.60 -7.09 6.59
N MET A 111 -13.53 -6.70 7.86
CA MET A 111 -12.43 -5.89 8.40
C MET A 111 -11.08 -6.59 8.19
N GLN A 112 -10.97 -7.90 8.39
CA GLN A 112 -9.72 -8.62 8.10
C GLN A 112 -9.34 -8.59 6.62
N LYS A 113 -10.33 -8.68 5.71
CA LYS A 113 -10.10 -8.53 4.26
C LYS A 113 -9.64 -7.10 3.94
N LEU A 114 -10.28 -6.08 4.52
CA LEU A 114 -9.88 -4.68 4.41
C LEU A 114 -8.44 -4.45 4.90
N LYS A 115 -8.04 -5.01 6.05
CA LYS A 115 -6.67 -4.91 6.55
C LYS A 115 -5.65 -5.54 5.61
N ARG A 116 -5.97 -6.68 5.00
CA ARG A 116 -5.11 -7.31 3.99
C ARG A 116 -4.97 -6.42 2.76
N TYR A 117 -6.07 -5.86 2.26
CA TYR A 117 -6.05 -4.94 1.14
C TYR A 117 -5.20 -3.70 1.42
N GLN A 118 -5.43 -3.03 2.56
CA GLN A 118 -4.64 -1.89 3.02
C GLN A 118 -3.13 -2.19 3.03
N LYS A 119 -2.73 -3.36 3.54
CA LYS A 119 -1.33 -3.81 3.55
C LYS A 119 -0.78 -3.94 2.13
N TRP A 120 -1.54 -4.57 1.22
CA TRP A 120 -1.09 -4.79 -0.15
C TRP A 120 -1.04 -3.53 -1.00
N VAL A 121 -1.90 -2.53 -0.73
CA VAL A 121 -1.77 -1.18 -1.30
C VAL A 121 -0.40 -0.58 -0.94
N VAL A 122 0.00 -0.65 0.33
CA VAL A 122 1.29 -0.11 0.79
C VAL A 122 2.47 -0.85 0.17
N VAL A 123 2.37 -2.17 0.02
CA VAL A 123 3.40 -2.96 -0.69
C VAL A 123 3.49 -2.52 -2.14
N GLY A 124 2.36 -2.41 -2.85
CA GLY A 124 2.33 -1.89 -4.21
C GLY A 124 3.02 -0.53 -4.33
N LEU A 125 2.67 0.42 -3.44
CA LEU A 125 3.29 1.75 -3.41
C LEU A 125 4.81 1.72 -3.20
N LYS A 126 5.32 0.81 -2.35
CA LYS A 126 6.75 0.70 -2.06
C LYS A 126 7.57 0.11 -3.21
N TYR A 127 6.97 -0.77 -4.02
CA TYR A 127 7.70 -1.58 -5.00
C TYR A 127 7.30 -1.36 -6.47
N ALA A 128 6.33 -0.49 -6.78
CA ALA A 128 5.93 -0.22 -8.16
C ALA A 128 7.01 0.44 -9.01
N VAL A 129 7.85 1.27 -8.38
CA VAL A 129 8.95 1.96 -9.04
C VAL A 129 10.23 1.26 -8.61
N PRO A 130 10.94 0.59 -9.52
CA PRO A 130 12.22 -0.02 -9.21
C PRO A 130 13.18 1.03 -8.67
N LYS A 131 13.74 0.81 -7.49
CA LYS A 131 14.87 1.64 -7.03
C LYS A 131 15.97 1.45 -8.09
N ALA A 132 16.37 2.53 -8.76
CA ALA A 132 17.50 2.49 -9.67
C ALA A 132 18.67 1.88 -8.88
N VAL A 133 19.16 0.72 -9.32
CA VAL A 133 20.37 0.14 -8.74
C VAL A 133 21.46 1.16 -8.99
N ASN A 134 21.92 1.81 -7.92
CA ASN A 134 23.05 2.71 -8.01
C ASN A 134 24.30 1.86 -8.22
N TRP A 135 24.57 1.51 -9.49
CA TRP A 135 25.72 0.70 -9.89
C TRP A 135 27.04 1.31 -9.43
N ALA A 136 27.13 2.64 -9.26
CA ALA A 136 28.33 3.30 -8.75
C ALA A 136 28.70 2.82 -7.32
N ARG A 137 27.72 2.63 -6.43
CA ARG A 137 27.96 2.04 -5.10
C ARG A 137 28.41 0.58 -5.16
N LEU A 138 28.01 -0.17 -6.19
CA LEU A 138 28.39 -1.56 -6.36
C LEU A 138 29.85 -1.70 -6.87
N TYR A 139 30.31 -0.73 -7.67
CA TYR A 139 31.71 -0.67 -8.13
C TYR A 139 32.66 -0.05 -7.09
N GLU A 140 32.19 0.83 -6.21
CA GLU A 140 32.97 1.34 -5.06
C GLU A 140 33.41 0.19 -4.11
N ILE A 141 32.58 -0.85 -3.94
CA ILE A 141 32.92 -2.01 -3.07
C ILE A 141 34.00 -2.90 -3.68
N LYS A 142 34.19 -2.89 -5.01
CA LYS A 142 35.20 -3.72 -5.69
C LYS A 142 36.53 -3.01 -5.95
N GLN A 143 36.64 -1.70 -5.71
CA GLN A 143 37.87 -0.93 -5.93
C GLN A 143 38.50 -0.42 -4.62
N ASN A 144 38.83 -1.32 -3.70
CA ASN A 144 39.99 -1.12 -2.83
C ASN A 144 41.12 -2.09 -3.24
N PRO A 145 42.01 -1.71 -4.17
CA PRO A 145 43.27 -2.43 -4.40
C PRO A 145 44.33 -2.19 -3.31
N ASN A 146 44.01 -1.43 -2.26
CA ASN A 146 45.00 -0.89 -1.31
C ASN A 146 44.96 -1.46 0.11
N GLU A 147 44.21 -2.53 0.37
CA GLU A 147 44.42 -3.28 1.61
C GLU A 147 45.61 -4.21 1.43
N THR A 148 46.77 -3.73 1.90
CA THR A 148 48.00 -4.51 1.98
C THR A 148 47.75 -5.67 2.95
N PRO A 149 48.07 -6.93 2.60
CA PRO A 149 47.95 -8.03 3.55
C PRO A 149 48.91 -7.78 4.71
N ALA A 150 48.38 -7.76 5.94
CA ALA A 150 49.17 -7.94 7.16
C ALA A 150 49.21 -9.42 7.52
#